data_AF-X8DJD5-F1
#
_entry.id   AF-X8DJD5-F1
#
_cell.length_a   1.000
_cell.length_b   1.000
_cell.length_c   1.000
_cell.angle_alpha   90.00
_cell.angle_beta   90.00
_cell.angle_gamma   90.00
#
_symmetry.space_group_name_H-M   'P 1'
#
loop_
_entity.id
_entity.type
_entity.pdbx_description
1 polymer ?
#
loop_
_entity_poly.entity_id
_entity_poly.type
_entity_poly.pdbx_seq_one_letter_code
_entity_poly.pdbx_strand_id
1 'polypeptide(L)'
;MTDLSVSVAPSVTTGPIAGSSKVYRDVDDVPGAKVPFRRVHLSTGEHFDLYDTSGPYTDPDAVIDLHRGLPPRPGVVRDRGTQLQRAGPERSPRRWPTLPCGKACPPNWCATRWLAGGR
;
A
#
# COMPACT_ATOMS: atom_id res chain seq x y z
N MET A 1 -41.01 -4.14 30.05
CA MET A 1 -40.11 -4.41 28.90
C MET A 1 -38.77 -3.79 29.27
N THR A 2 -37.85 -4.59 29.80
CA THR A 2 -36.54 -4.10 30.23
C THR A 2 -35.61 -4.16 29.02
N ASP A 3 -35.19 -3.00 28.53
CA ASP A 3 -34.18 -2.88 27.48
C ASP A 3 -32.83 -3.31 28.04
N LEU A 4 -32.41 -4.52 27.68
CA LEU A 4 -31.06 -5.00 27.91
C LEU A 4 -30.18 -4.46 26.79
N SER A 5 -29.76 -3.20 26.92
CA SER A 5 -28.69 -2.65 26.09
C SER A 5 -27.36 -3.32 26.46
N VAL A 6 -27.15 -4.52 25.93
CA VAL A 6 -25.86 -5.21 25.96
C VAL A 6 -24.93 -4.46 25.01
N SER A 7 -24.09 -3.60 25.57
CA SER A 7 -22.98 -2.99 24.85
C SER A 7 -21.90 -4.05 24.59
N VAL A 8 -21.86 -4.59 23.37
CA VAL A 8 -20.77 -5.45 22.90
C VAL A 8 -19.56 -4.55 22.62
N ALA A 9 -18.51 -4.68 23.43
CA ALA A 9 -17.22 -4.12 23.07
C ALA A 9 -16.63 -4.98 21.93
N PRO A 10 -16.36 -4.43 20.74
CA PRO A 10 -15.74 -5.18 19.66
C PRO A 10 -14.33 -5.61 20.09
N SER A 11 -14.10 -6.91 20.19
CA SER A 11 -12.78 -7.50 20.43
C SER A 11 -12.10 -7.79 19.09
N VAL A 12 -10.89 -7.29 18.90
CA VAL A 12 -10.06 -7.54 17.71
C VAL A 12 -8.83 -8.37 18.10
N THR A 13 -8.46 -9.32 17.25
CA THR A 13 -7.26 -10.13 17.46
C THR A 13 -6.02 -9.25 17.32
N THR A 14 -5.20 -9.23 18.37
CA THR A 14 -3.94 -8.48 18.42
C THR A 14 -2.82 -9.39 18.93
N GLY A 15 -1.58 -8.94 18.74
CA GLY A 15 -0.38 -9.62 19.20
C GLY A 15 0.36 -10.41 18.11
N PRO A 16 1.59 -10.88 18.41
CA PRO A 16 2.42 -11.55 17.43
C PRO A 16 1.76 -12.81 16.85
N ILE A 17 1.91 -13.01 15.54
CA ILE A 17 1.51 -14.27 14.89
C ILE A 17 2.45 -15.38 15.39
N ALA A 18 1.87 -16.47 15.88
CA ALA A 18 2.60 -17.59 16.49
C ALA A 18 3.79 -18.05 15.63
N GLY A 19 4.95 -18.25 16.29
CA GLY A 19 6.20 -18.65 15.62
C GLY A 19 6.86 -17.53 14.79
N SER A 20 6.37 -16.29 14.86
CA SER A 20 6.92 -15.17 14.13
C SER A 20 7.02 -13.90 14.95
N SER A 21 7.82 -12.95 14.48
CA SER A 21 7.98 -11.61 15.06
C SER A 21 7.87 -10.55 13.98
N LYS A 22 7.29 -9.39 14.34
CA LYS A 22 7.24 -8.21 13.48
C LYS A 22 8.66 -7.68 13.27
N VAL A 23 9.04 -7.38 12.03
CA VAL A 23 10.28 -6.68 11.72
C VAL A 23 10.04 -5.61 10.66
N TYR A 24 10.86 -4.57 10.66
CA TYR A 24 10.74 -3.44 9.76
C TYR A 24 12.06 -3.27 8.99
N ARG A 25 11.97 -3.08 7.67
CA ARG A 25 13.12 -2.78 6.82
C ARG A 25 13.05 -1.34 6.34
N ASP A 26 14.15 -0.61 6.43
CA ASP A 26 14.26 0.74 5.89
C ASP A 26 14.17 0.73 4.36
N VAL A 27 13.67 1.84 3.81
CA VAL A 27 13.64 2.09 2.36
C VAL A 27 14.72 3.12 2.04
N ASP A 28 15.75 2.70 1.31
CA ASP A 28 16.95 3.50 1.05
C ASP A 28 16.64 4.89 0.48
N ASP A 29 15.70 4.97 -0.46
CA ASP A 29 15.37 6.23 -1.16
C ASP A 29 14.28 7.07 -0.47
N VAL A 30 13.73 6.62 0.67
CA VAL A 30 12.62 7.31 1.34
C VAL A 30 12.91 7.45 2.84
N PRO A 31 13.50 8.58 3.27
CA PRO A 31 13.87 8.80 4.67
C PRO A 31 12.70 8.58 5.64
N GLY A 32 12.95 7.75 6.65
CA GLY A 32 11.96 7.41 7.69
C GLY A 32 10.86 6.45 7.25
N ALA A 33 10.85 5.98 6.00
CA ALA A 33 9.92 4.95 5.56
C ALA A 33 10.47 3.56 5.90
N LYS A 34 9.59 2.75 6.51
CA LYS A 34 9.87 1.35 6.81
C LYS A 34 8.79 0.45 6.22
N VAL A 35 9.19 -0.68 5.64
CA VAL A 35 8.30 -1.71 5.11
C VAL A 35 8.18 -2.84 6.15
N PRO A 36 6.94 -3.24 6.50
CA PRO A 36 6.72 -4.32 7.47
C PRO A 36 6.96 -5.70 6.84
N PHE A 37 7.62 -6.56 7.59
CA PHE A 37 7.79 -7.98 7.34
C PHE A 37 7.49 -8.75 8.62
N ARG A 38 7.20 -10.03 8.47
CA ARG A 38 7.16 -10.97 9.60
C ARG A 38 8.31 -11.94 9.44
N ARG A 39 9.10 -12.08 10.50
CA ARG A 39 10.19 -13.03 10.61
C ARG A 39 9.68 -14.31 11.24
N VAL A 40 9.59 -15.38 10.47
CA VAL A 40 9.21 -16.71 10.95
C VAL A 40 10.45 -17.42 11.48
N HIS A 41 10.39 -17.87 12.72
CA HIS A 41 11.50 -18.57 13.38
C HIS A 41 11.41 -20.07 13.09
N LEU A 42 12.46 -20.63 12.51
CA LEU A 42 12.55 -22.06 12.19
C LEU A 42 13.16 -22.82 13.36
N SER A 43 12.80 -24.09 13.51
CA SER A 43 13.39 -24.96 14.55
C SER A 43 14.89 -25.22 14.38
N THR A 44 15.43 -24.91 13.20
CA THR A 44 16.87 -24.96 12.90
C THR A 44 17.66 -23.79 13.49
N GLY A 45 16.98 -22.78 14.05
CA GLY A 45 17.59 -21.52 14.49
C GLY A 45 17.73 -20.46 13.39
N GLU A 46 17.37 -20.81 12.14
CA GLU A 46 17.27 -19.87 11.03
C GLU A 46 15.92 -19.15 11.01
N HIS A 47 15.77 -18.20 10.09
CA HIS A 47 14.52 -17.48 9.92
C HIS A 47 14.17 -17.25 8.45
N PHE A 48 12.87 -17.08 8.18
CA PHE A 48 12.35 -16.71 6.88
C PHE A 48 11.49 -15.45 6.98
N ASP A 49 11.86 -14.43 6.22
CA ASP A 49 11.15 -13.14 6.22
C ASP A 49 10.05 -13.14 5.14
N LEU A 50 8.80 -12.95 5.58
CA LEU A 50 7.61 -12.86 4.74
C LEU A 50 7.06 -11.45 4.74
N TYR A 51 6.44 -11.04 3.62
CA TYR A 51 5.67 -9.81 3.57
C TYR A 51 4.52 -9.84 4.59
N ASP A 52 4.28 -8.72 5.28
CA ASP A 52 3.30 -8.68 6.36
C ASP A 52 2.30 -7.54 6.20
N THR A 53 1.06 -7.90 5.85
CA THR A 53 -0.08 -6.98 5.69
C THR A 53 -0.86 -6.74 6.97
N SER A 54 -0.51 -7.39 8.08
CA SER A 54 -1.27 -7.29 9.34
C SER A 54 -1.19 -5.92 10.01
N GLY A 55 -0.24 -5.06 9.61
CA GLY A 55 -0.09 -3.72 10.19
C GLY A 55 0.26 -3.75 11.69
N PRO A 56 -0.01 -2.67 12.44
CA PRO A 56 0.37 -2.57 13.85
C PRO A 56 -0.38 -3.56 14.76
N TYR A 57 -1.40 -4.27 14.28
CA TYR A 57 -2.15 -5.22 15.10
C TYR A 57 -1.33 -6.42 15.59
N THR A 58 -0.22 -6.73 14.91
CA THR A 58 0.70 -7.83 15.29
C THR A 58 2.00 -7.33 15.90
N ASP A 59 2.15 -6.01 16.03
CA ASP A 59 3.29 -5.39 16.69
C ASP A 59 3.02 -5.36 18.21
N PRO A 60 3.86 -6.03 19.03
CA PRO A 60 3.67 -6.06 20.48
C PRO A 60 3.79 -4.68 21.15
N ASP A 61 4.45 -3.72 20.50
CA ASP A 61 4.70 -2.38 21.04
C ASP A 61 3.63 -1.36 20.62
N ALA A 62 2.70 -1.75 19.74
CA ALA A 62 1.67 -0.85 19.23
C ALA A 62 0.45 -0.78 20.16
N VAL A 63 0.06 0.45 20.51
CA VAL A 63 -1.20 0.72 21.23
C VAL A 63 -2.35 0.85 20.22
N ILE A 64 -3.30 -0.08 20.27
CA ILE A 64 -4.46 -0.11 19.37
C ILE A 64 -5.69 0.49 20.06
N ASP A 65 -6.16 1.62 19.54
CA ASP A 65 -7.43 2.26 19.93
C ASP A 65 -8.31 2.41 18.69
N LEU A 66 -9.40 1.63 18.63
CA LEU A 66 -10.32 1.61 17.48
C LEU A 66 -11.12 2.92 17.33
N HIS A 67 -11.36 3.64 18.43
CA HIS A 67 -12.10 4.91 18.39
C HIS A 67 -11.22 6.05 17.87
N ARG A 68 -9.92 5.99 18.14
CA ARG A 68 -8.94 6.98 17.67
C ARG A 68 -8.36 6.64 16.30
N GLY A 69 -8.42 5.37 15.90
CA GLY A 69 -7.80 4.87 14.69
C GLY A 69 -6.28 4.77 14.82
N LEU A 70 -5.65 4.27 13.74
CA LEU A 70 -4.20 4.11 13.71
C LEU A 70 -3.48 5.45 13.50
N PRO A 71 -2.24 5.60 14.00
CA PRO A 71 -1.43 6.79 13.76
C PRO A 71 -1.30 7.09 12.26
N PRO A 72 -1.48 8.34 11.82
CA PRO A 72 -1.29 8.70 10.43
C PRO A 72 0.18 8.53 10.05
N ARG A 73 0.44 8.13 8.80
CA ARG A 73 1.80 8.02 8.29
C ARG A 73 2.46 9.41 8.26
N PRO A 74 3.63 9.60 8.90
CA PRO A 74 4.34 10.88 8.86
C PRO A 74 4.84 11.19 7.44
N GLY A 75 4.89 12.47 7.08
CA GLY A 75 5.46 12.93 5.81
C GLY A 75 4.63 12.61 4.55
N VAL A 76 3.37 12.21 4.69
CA VAL A 76 2.47 12.04 3.53
C VAL A 76 2.13 13.41 2.94
N VAL A 77 2.71 13.71 1.78
CA VAL A 77 2.39 14.91 0.99
C VAL A 77 1.02 14.70 0.32
N ARG A 78 0.00 15.36 0.84
CA ARG A 78 -1.38 15.28 0.32
C ARG A 78 -1.61 16.10 -0.96
N ASP A 79 -0.69 17.01 -1.28
CA ASP A 79 -0.85 18.01 -2.34
C ASP A 79 -0.08 17.69 -3.64
N ARG A 80 0.21 16.41 -3.92
CA ARG A 80 0.86 16.03 -5.21
C ARG A 80 -0.11 15.97 -6.40
N GLY A 81 -1.34 16.44 -6.23
CA GLY A 81 -2.46 16.11 -7.11
C GLY A 81 -2.91 14.67 -6.92
N THR A 82 -4.21 14.45 -6.74
CA THR A 82 -4.82 13.12 -6.70
C THR A 82 -4.77 12.46 -8.08
N GLN A 83 -4.92 11.13 -8.12
CA GLN A 83 -5.10 10.40 -9.39
C GLN A 83 -6.26 11.01 -10.20
N LEU A 84 -7.35 11.44 -9.53
CA LEU A 84 -8.50 12.07 -10.16
C LEU A 84 -8.18 13.47 -10.73
N GLN A 85 -7.43 14.29 -10.00
CA GLN A 85 -6.98 15.60 -10.47
C GLN A 85 -6.04 15.49 -11.69
N ARG A 86 -5.22 14.45 -11.75
CA ARG A 86 -4.35 14.18 -12.92
C ARG A 86 -5.10 13.64 -14.13
N ALA A 87 -6.22 12.95 -13.92
CA ALA A 87 -7.07 12.37 -14.97
C ALA A 87 -8.06 13.38 -15.59
N GLY A 88 -7.98 14.66 -15.22
CA GLY A 88 -8.85 15.72 -15.74
C GLY A 88 -8.83 15.82 -17.27
N PRO A 89 -9.93 16.33 -17.89
CA PRO A 89 -10.16 16.27 -19.34
C PRO A 89 -9.09 16.99 -20.17
N GLU A 90 -8.37 17.95 -19.58
CA GLU A 90 -7.30 18.72 -20.22
C GLU A 90 -6.02 17.89 -20.46
N ARG A 91 -5.87 16.73 -19.80
CA ARG A 91 -4.80 15.74 -20.02
C ARG A 91 -5.34 14.41 -20.59
N SER A 92 -6.38 14.48 -21.41
CA SER A 92 -6.83 13.35 -22.24
C SER A 92 -5.67 12.82 -23.11
N PRO A 93 -5.49 11.48 -23.27
CA PRO A 93 -4.43 10.88 -24.09
C PRO A 93 -4.49 11.25 -25.58
N ARG A 94 -5.51 11.98 -26.04
CA ARG A 94 -5.64 12.40 -27.45
C ARG A 94 -4.54 13.36 -27.91
N ARG A 95 -3.70 13.86 -27.01
CA ARG A 95 -2.52 14.64 -27.36
C ARG A 95 -1.38 14.36 -26.39
N TRP A 96 -0.84 13.15 -26.42
CA TRP A 96 0.58 13.03 -26.10
C TRP A 96 1.31 13.96 -27.09
N PRO A 97 2.11 14.95 -26.65
CA PRO A 97 3.08 15.53 -27.57
C PRO A 97 3.89 14.33 -28.07
N THR A 98 4.01 14.20 -29.39
CA THR A 98 4.96 13.26 -29.98
C THR A 98 6.33 13.66 -29.46
N LEU A 99 6.73 13.11 -28.32
CA LEU A 99 8.12 13.08 -27.95
C LEU A 99 8.79 12.37 -29.13
N PRO A 100 9.79 12.97 -29.78
CA PRO A 100 10.54 12.25 -30.79
C PRO A 100 11.00 10.96 -30.13
N CYS A 101 10.70 9.83 -30.76
CA CYS A 101 11.15 8.52 -30.34
C CYS A 101 12.68 8.56 -30.27
N GLY A 102 13.23 8.88 -29.09
CA GLY A 102 14.65 8.91 -28.84
C GLY A 102 15.10 7.46 -28.76
N LYS A 103 15.52 6.88 -29.90
CA LYS A 103 16.33 5.67 -30.13
C LYS A 103 16.08 4.39 -29.29
N ALA A 104 15.12 4.34 -28.37
CA ALA A 104 15.00 3.29 -27.36
C ALA A 104 13.55 2.83 -27.14
N CYS A 105 12.68 2.92 -28.16
CA CYS A 105 11.38 2.24 -28.10
C CYS A 105 11.49 0.87 -28.81
N PRO A 106 11.33 -0.27 -28.12
CA PRO A 106 11.33 -1.57 -28.77
C PRO A 106 10.16 -1.68 -29.76
N PRO A 107 10.36 -2.32 -30.94
CA PRO A 107 9.43 -2.25 -32.07
C PRO A 107 8.04 -2.88 -31.81
N ASN A 108 7.86 -3.63 -30.72
CA ASN A 108 6.60 -4.27 -30.37
C ASN A 108 5.70 -3.44 -29.41
N TRP A 109 6.13 -2.24 -29.01
CA TRP A 109 5.42 -1.41 -28.03
C TRP A 109 4.56 -0.28 -28.63
N CYS A 110 4.58 -0.08 -29.95
CA CYS A 110 3.57 0.74 -30.62
C CYS A 110 2.32 -0.10 -30.85
N ALA A 111 1.30 0.16 -30.02
CA ALA A 111 -0.01 -0.46 -30.09
C ALA A 111 -0.62 -0.40 -31.49
N THR A 112 -1.23 -1.54 -31.85
CA THR A 112 -2.06 -1.81 -33.02
C THR A 112 -2.92 -0.62 -33.43
N ARG A 113 -2.76 -0.20 -34.70
CA ARG A 113 -3.62 0.75 -35.39
C ARG A 113 -5.06 0.23 -35.38
N TRP A 114 -5.91 0.81 -34.53
CA TRP A 114 -7.35 0.59 -34.60
C TRP A 114 -7.86 1.13 -35.94
N LEU A 115 -8.34 0.22 -36.80
CA LEU A 115 -9.15 0.54 -37.97
C LEU A 115 -10.48 1.09 -37.47
N ALA A 116 -10.74 2.37 -37.69
CA ALA A 116 -12.07 2.95 -37.60
C ALA A 116 -12.50 3.33 -39.02
N GLY A 117 -13.51 2.62 -39.53
CA GLY A 117 -14.22 2.96 -40.75
C GLY A 117 -15.15 4.17 -40.57
N GLY A 118 -15.60 4.71 -41.71
CA GLY A 118 -16.54 5.83 -41.86
C GLY A 118 -15.81 7.10 -42.31
N ARG A 119 -16.04 7.69 -43.49
CA ARG A 119 -17.13 7.63 -44.48
C ARG A 119 -16.54 7.61 -45.88
#